data_AF-A0A2L2Z8T6-F1
#
_entry.id   AF-A0A2L2Z8T6-F1
#
_cell.length_a   1.000
_cell.length_b   1.000
_cell.length_c   1.000
_cell.angle_alpha   90.00
_cell.angle_beta   90.00
_cell.angle_gamma   90.00
#
_symmetry.space_group_name_H-M   'P 1'
#
loop_
_entity.id
_entity.type
_entity.pdbx_description
1 polymer ?
#
loop_
_entity_poly.entity_id
_entity_poly.type
_entity_poly.pdbx_seq_one_letter_code
_entity_poly.pdbx_strand_id
1 'polypeptide(L)'
;KINFPQNLTYANPNFFKPQRAQILLGGDIFYELLRPEQIKLENSSVILQNSVLGWIVTGRLGTKDNCKEYKCHLLSQDHTLTDLQ
;
A
#
# COMPACT_ATOMS: atom_id res chain seq x y z
N LYS A 1 21.00 -2.62 1.63
CA LYS A 1 19.96 -3.65 1.91
C LYS A 1 19.13 -3.13 3.07
N ILE A 2 17.80 -3.14 2.98
CA ILE A 2 16.93 -2.65 4.06
C ILE A 2 16.61 -3.79 5.01
N ASN A 3 16.74 -3.53 6.30
CA ASN A 3 16.44 -4.49 7.35
C ASN A 3 15.03 -4.22 7.88
N PHE A 4 14.14 -5.19 7.70
CA PHE A 4 12.77 -5.13 8.17
C PHE A 4 12.65 -5.82 9.55
N PRO A 5 11.95 -5.21 10.53
CA PRO A 5 11.71 -5.84 11.83
C PRO A 5 10.95 -7.16 11.69
N GLN A 6 11.45 -8.24 12.28
CA GLN A 6 10.81 -9.56 12.16
C GLN A 6 9.64 -9.77 13.13
N ASN A 7 9.53 -8.94 14.16
CA ASN A 7 8.52 -9.03 15.21
C ASN A 7 7.19 -8.33 14.85
N LEU A 8 7.02 -7.87 13.61
CA LEU A 8 5.81 -7.19 13.15
C LEU A 8 4.98 -8.12 12.26
N THR A 9 3.66 -8.04 12.43
CA THR A 9 2.70 -8.68 11.51
C THR A 9 2.43 -7.74 10.34
N TYR A 10 3.01 -8.04 9.18
CA TYR A 10 2.80 -7.27 7.95
C TYR A 10 1.44 -7.57 7.33
N ALA A 11 0.78 -6.55 6.78
CA ALA A 11 -0.51 -6.69 6.10
C ALA A 11 -0.47 -7.67 4.93
N ASN A 12 0.70 -7.83 4.32
CA ASN A 12 1.00 -8.88 3.38
C ASN A 12 2.37 -9.49 3.74
N PRO A 13 2.42 -10.71 4.33
CA PRO A 13 3.68 -11.37 4.69
C PRO A 13 4.62 -11.62 3.51
N ASN A 14 4.11 -11.59 2.28
CA ASN A 14 4.88 -11.77 1.04
C ASN A 14 4.99 -10.47 0.23
N PHE A 15 4.90 -9.28 0.86
CA PHE A 15 4.93 -7.98 0.16
C PHE A 15 6.16 -7.78 -0.75
N PHE A 16 7.27 -8.47 -0.46
CA PHE A 16 8.52 -8.42 -1.22
C PHE A 16 8.54 -9.34 -2.46
N LYS A 17 7.47 -10.10 -2.70
CA LYS A 17 7.30 -10.98 -3.87
C LYS A 17 6.22 -10.40 -4.79
N PRO A 18 6.48 -10.24 -6.10
CA PRO A 18 5.44 -9.92 -7.06
C PRO A 18 4.30 -10.93 -6.99
N GLN A 19 3.06 -10.45 -6.90
CA GLN A 19 1.87 -11.29 -6.79
C GLN A 19 0.63 -10.53 -7.29
N ARG A 20 -0.46 -11.26 -7.53
CA ARG A 20 -1.75 -10.67 -7.92
C ARG A 20 -2.29 -9.80 -6.78
N ALA A 21 -2.88 -8.65 -7.12
CA ALA A 21 -3.70 -7.90 -6.17
C ALA A 21 -4.90 -8.77 -5.74
N GLN A 22 -5.07 -8.94 -4.43
CA GLN A 22 -6.17 -9.75 -3.87
C GLN A 22 -7.40 -8.91 -3.54
N ILE A 23 -7.17 -7.67 -3.07
CA ILE A 23 -8.20 -6.74 -2.62
C ILE A 23 -7.86 -5.36 -3.17
N LEU A 24 -8.88 -4.65 -3.67
CA LEU A 24 -8.83 -3.22 -3.97
C LEU A 24 -9.66 -2.49 -2.91
N LEU A 25 -9.05 -1.53 -2.23
CA LEU A 25 -9.69 -0.75 -1.18
C LEU A 25 -10.03 0.63 -1.75
N GLY A 26 -11.27 1.08 -1.53
CA GLY A 26 -11.70 2.42 -1.89
C GLY A 26 -11.03 3.48 -1.03
N GLY A 27 -11.01 4.72 -1.53
CA GLY A 27 -10.49 5.86 -0.78
C GLY A 27 -11.39 6.26 0.41
N ASP A 28 -12.65 5.85 0.38
CA ASP A 28 -13.65 6.02 1.43
C ASP A 28 -13.24 5.33 2.74
N ILE A 29 -12.71 4.11 2.67
CA ILE A 29 -12.27 3.33 3.85
C ILE A 29 -10.77 3.51 4.16
N PHE A 30 -10.00 4.16 3.29
CA PHE A 30 -8.54 4.22 3.40
C PHE A 30 -8.08 4.78 4.76
N TYR A 31 -8.66 5.90 5.20
CA TYR A 31 -8.28 6.54 6.45
C TYR A 31 -8.77 5.79 7.70
N GLU A 32 -9.83 4.99 7.58
CA GLU A 32 -10.34 4.15 8.68
C GLU A 32 -9.41 2.97 8.96
N LEU A 33 -8.67 2.51 7.94
CA LEU A 33 -7.73 1.40 8.07
C LEU A 33 -6.40 1.82 8.70
N LEU A 34 -6.02 3.10 8.58
CA LEU A 34 -4.74 3.58 9.12
C LEU A 34 -4.79 3.70 10.64
N ARG A 35 -3.70 3.30 11.29
CA ARG A 35 -3.48 3.52 12.72
C ARG A 35 -2.42 4.61 12.94
N PRO A 36 -2.37 5.25 14.11
CA PRO A 36 -1.42 6.36 14.33
C PRO A 36 0.06 5.95 14.28
N GLU A 37 0.40 4.69 14.51
CA GLU A 37 1.79 4.27 14.65
C GLU A 37 2.53 4.18 13.32
N GLN A 38 3.72 4.77 13.28
CA GLN A 38 4.65 4.70 12.16
C GLN A 38 6.07 4.41 12.65
N ILE A 39 6.82 3.63 11.88
CA ILE A 39 8.25 3.39 12.11
C ILE A 39 9.00 3.78 10.84
N LYS A 40 9.82 4.84 10.92
CA LYS A 40 10.72 5.21 9.82
C LYS A 40 11.98 4.37 9.92
N LEU A 41 12.31 3.65 8.84
CA LEU A 41 13.53 2.84 8.81
C LEU A 41 14.76 3.71 8.59
N GLU A 42 15.79 3.52 9.41
CA GLU A 42 17.05 4.27 9.35
C GLU A 42 17.68 4.26 7.96
N ASN A 43 18.30 5.37 7.57
CA ASN A 43 19.01 5.53 6.30
C ASN A 43 18.17 5.20 5.05
N SER A 44 16.84 5.33 5.15
CA SER A 44 15.93 5.07 4.05
C SER A 44 14.75 6.06 4.06
N SER A 45 14.03 6.13 2.94
CA SER A 45 12.73 6.81 2.90
C SER A 45 11.57 5.86 3.20
N VAL A 46 11.86 4.63 3.64
CA VAL A 46 10.85 3.62 3.95
C VAL A 46 10.21 3.92 5.28
N ILE A 47 8.89 3.82 5.31
CA ILE A 47 8.06 3.95 6.51
C ILE A 47 7.24 2.67 6.62
N LEU A 48 7.18 2.13 7.83
CA LEU A 48 6.22 1.11 8.20
C LEU A 48 5.02 1.83 8.82
N GLN A 49 3.87 1.66 8.21
CA GLN A 49 2.61 2.26 8.65
C GLN A 49 1.74 1.19 9.29
N ASN A 50 1.36 1.36 10.56
CA ASN A 50 0.43 0.44 11.19
C ASN A 50 -0.98 0.60 10.61
N SER A 51 -1.72 -0.49 10.50
CA SER A 51 -3.09 -0.48 9.99
C SER A 51 -3.92 -1.58 10.65
N VAL A 52 -5.23 -1.54 10.47
CA VAL A 52 -6.15 -2.62 10.88
C VAL A 52 -5.76 -3.97 10.26
N LEU A 53 -5.18 -3.97 9.05
CA LEU A 53 -4.78 -5.19 8.33
C LEU A 53 -3.37 -5.67 8.70
N GLY A 54 -2.62 -4.92 9.51
CA GLY A 54 -1.21 -5.15 9.81
C GLY A 54 -0.30 -4.05 9.26
N TRP A 55 1.01 -4.21 9.40
CA TRP A 55 1.97 -3.19 8.99
C TRP A 55 2.13 -3.13 7.47
N ILE A 56 1.99 -1.92 6.92
CA ILE A 56 2.15 -1.60 5.50
C ILE A 56 3.56 -1.03 5.29
N VAL A 57 4.26 -1.49 4.24
CA VAL A 57 5.55 -0.93 3.83
C VAL A 57 5.30 0.15 2.78
N THR A 58 5.71 1.38 3.05
CA THR A 58 5.57 2.51 2.12
C THR A 58 6.90 3.28 1.97
N GLY A 59 6.96 4.21 1.02
CA GLY A 59 8.13 5.03 0.73
C GLY A 59 8.92 4.57 -0.49
N ARG A 60 10.03 5.25 -0.76
CA ARG A 60 10.88 4.99 -1.93
C ARG A 60 12.08 4.13 -1.53
N LEU A 61 12.25 3.03 -2.23
CA LEU A 61 13.52 2.32 -2.26
C LEU A 61 14.45 3.14 -3.17
N GLY A 62 15.62 3.55 -2.68
CA GLY A 62 16.57 4.32 -3.47
C GLY A 62 16.94 3.55 -4.74
N THR A 63 16.44 3.99 -5.90
CA THR A 63 16.83 3.44 -7.19
C THR A 63 18.05 4.20 -7.65
N LYS A 64 19.18 3.50 -7.88
CA LYS A 64 20.21 4.02 -8.77
C LYS A 64 19.55 4.31 -10.12
N ASP A 65 19.87 5.45 -10.70
CA ASP A 65 19.24 6.10 -11.85
C ASP A 65 18.68 5.15 -12.92
N ASN A 66 17.38 5.31 -13.21
CA ASN A 66 16.67 5.14 -14.49
C ASN A 66 15.16 4.99 -14.19
N CYS A 67 14.48 6.13 -14.19
CA CYS A 67 13.05 6.29 -13.86
C CYS A 67 12.18 5.53 -14.88
N LYS A 68 11.41 4.53 -14.42
CA LYS A 68 10.53 3.72 -15.26
C LYS A 68 9.10 4.26 -15.24
N GLU A 69 8.46 4.11 -16.39
CA GLU A 69 7.09 4.48 -16.77
C GLU A 69 6.04 4.27 -15.66
N TYR A 70 5.28 5.31 -15.36
CA TYR A 70 4.15 5.27 -14.43
C TYR A 70 2.87 4.95 -15.21
N LYS A 71 2.19 3.84 -14.87
CA LYS A 71 0.90 3.47 -15.46
C LYS A 71 -0.22 3.71 -14.45
N CYS A 72 -1.05 4.71 -14.70
CA CYS A 72 -2.28 4.94 -13.95
C CYS A 72 -3.45 4.29 -14.68
N HIS A 73 -4.23 3.47 -13.98
CA HIS A 73 -5.45 2.88 -14.51
C HIS A 73 -6.63 3.40 -13.70
N LEU A 74 -7.59 4.05 -14.37
CA LEU A 74 -8.84 4.48 -13.77
C LEU A 74 -9.87 3.35 -13.95
N LEU A 75 -10.46 2.91 -12.85
CA LEU A 75 -11.64 2.04 -12.87
C LEU A 75 -12.82 2.92 -12.49
N SER A 76 -13.75 3.13 -13.42
CA SER A 76 -15.02 3.81 -13.18
C SER A 76 -16.16 2.80 -13.20
N GLN A 77 -17.12 2.94 -12.29
CA GLN A 77 -18.42 2.29 -12.38
C GLN A 77 -19.43 3.34 -12.79
N ASP A 78 -20.08 3.15 -13.94
CA ASP A 78 -21.21 3.99 -14.33
C ASP A 78 -22.45 3.46 -13.63
N HIS A 79 -22.96 4.20 -12.64
CA HIS A 79 -24.31 3.97 -12.14
C HIS A 79 -25.30 4.51 -13.18
N THR A 80 -25.76 3.66 -14.10
CA THR A 80 -26.98 3.97 -14.85
C THR A 80 -28.15 3.95 -13.87
N LEU A 81 -28.93 5.03 -13.82
CA LEU A 81 -30.16 5.16 -13.06
C LEU A 81 -31.26 4.24 -13.64
N THR A 82 -31.04 2.93 -13.64
CA THR A 82 -32.02 1.93 -14.08
C THR A 82 -32.77 1.27 -12.92
N ASP A 83 -32.49 1.63 -11.66
CA ASP A 83 -33.17 1.09 -10.48
C ASP A 83 -34.25 2.03 -9.88
N LEU A 84 -34.70 3.04 -10.64
CA LEU A 84 -35.92 3.77 -10.34
C LEU A 84 -36.79 3.91 -11.60
N GLN A 85 -37.34 2.79 -12.07
CA GLN A 85 -38.73 2.63 -12.56
C GLN A 85 -39.05 1.18 -12.90
#